data_AF-A0A530CCV7-F1
#
_entry.id   AF-A0A530CCV7-F1
#
_cell.length_a   1.000
_cell.length_b   1.000
_cell.length_c   1.000
_cell.angle_alpha   90.00
_cell.angle_beta   90.00
_cell.angle_gamma   90.00
#
_symmetry.space_group_name_H-M   'P 1'
#
loop_
_entity.id
_entity.type
_entity.pdbx_description
1 polymer ?
#
loop_
_entity_poly.entity_id
_entity_poly.type
_entity_poly.pdbx_seq_one_letter_code
_entity_poly.pdbx_strand_id
1 'polypeptide(L)'
;MNAATETDRALVDRVAKGDRAAVRLLFMRHHARIYRFVARQTGSEMMADDIANEVFLELWKQAPGFEGRSEVSTWLLGIARFKALSSLRKKKEDWIDDDDAAQVPDSADTPEVVTMKEDKAAALRRFIDALAEEHRTVIDLAYYHGQSVTEIGEVLGIPVATVKTRMFYARKKLGEALKAAGYDRGWP
;
A
#
# COMPACT_ATOMS: atom_id res chain seq x y z
N MET A 1 1.30 -8.84 33.45
CA MET A 1 0.75 -7.90 32.43
C MET A 1 0.52 -8.69 31.17
N ASN A 2 -0.71 -8.68 30.65
CA ASN A 2 -1.10 -9.52 29.52
C ASN A 2 -0.55 -8.90 28.22
N ALA A 3 0.36 -9.58 27.51
CA ALA A 3 0.96 -9.08 26.27
C ALA A 3 -0.09 -8.78 25.16
N ALA A 4 -1.31 -9.29 25.31
CA ALA A 4 -2.43 -9.04 24.41
C ALA A 4 -3.06 -7.64 24.53
N THR A 5 -2.84 -6.91 25.64
CA THR A 5 -3.51 -5.60 25.89
C THR A 5 -2.58 -4.39 25.80
N GLU A 6 -1.29 -4.60 25.53
CA GLU A 6 -0.32 -3.51 25.39
C GLU A 6 -0.53 -2.74 24.10
N THR A 7 -0.51 -1.41 24.16
CA THR A 7 -0.71 -0.55 22.99
C THR A 7 0.51 -0.57 22.07
N ASP A 8 0.31 -0.35 20.77
CA ASP A 8 1.42 -0.32 19.82
C ASP A 8 2.44 0.77 20.15
N ARG A 9 1.98 1.92 20.67
CA ARG A 9 2.87 2.99 21.14
C ARG A 9 3.81 2.51 22.25
N ALA A 10 3.27 1.82 23.26
CA ALA A 10 4.10 1.27 24.33
C ALA A 10 5.10 0.21 23.82
N LEU A 11 4.70 -0.58 22.81
CA LEU A 11 5.62 -1.49 22.13
C LEU A 11 6.74 -0.72 21.42
N VAL A 12 6.44 0.36 20.70
CA VAL A 12 7.46 1.19 20.05
C VAL A 12 8.43 1.79 21.08
N ASP A 13 7.93 2.27 22.23
CA ASP A 13 8.78 2.80 23.31
C ASP A 13 9.75 1.74 23.87
N ARG A 14 9.35 0.46 23.87
CA ARG A 14 10.21 -0.66 24.25
C ARG A 14 11.20 -1.02 23.15
N VAL A 15 10.78 -0.98 21.88
CA VAL A 15 11.69 -1.14 20.73
C VAL A 15 12.80 -0.09 20.79
N ALA A 16 12.47 1.17 21.09
CA ALA A 16 13.46 2.25 21.25
C ALA A 16 14.51 1.97 22.34
N LYS A 17 14.19 1.11 23.31
CA LYS A 17 15.09 0.66 24.39
C LYS A 17 15.80 -0.67 24.08
N GLY A 18 15.67 -1.19 22.87
CA GLY A 18 16.30 -2.43 22.43
C GLY A 18 15.52 -3.71 22.75
N ASP A 19 14.21 -3.63 23.00
CA ASP A 19 13.40 -4.81 23.28
C ASP A 19 13.00 -5.56 22.00
N ARG A 20 13.70 -6.67 21.73
CA ARG A 20 13.41 -7.55 20.58
C ARG A 20 12.04 -8.23 20.66
N ALA A 21 11.49 -8.45 21.85
CA ALA A 21 10.16 -9.05 22.00
C ALA A 21 9.07 -8.07 21.55
N ALA A 22 9.26 -6.77 21.78
CA ALA A 22 8.33 -5.74 21.32
C ALA A 22 8.26 -5.66 19.78
N VAL A 23 9.40 -5.80 19.08
CA VAL A 23 9.41 -5.91 17.61
C VAL A 23 8.60 -7.10 17.14
N ARG A 24 8.79 -8.28 17.76
CA ARG A 24 8.05 -9.49 17.37
C ARG A 24 6.54 -9.32 17.52
N LEU A 25 6.09 -8.64 18.57
CA LEU A 25 4.68 -8.36 18.77
C LEU A 25 4.13 -7.39 17.70
N LEU A 26 4.86 -6.31 17.39
CA LEU A 26 4.49 -5.39 16.31
C LEU A 26 4.49 -6.09 14.95
N PHE A 27 5.45 -6.99 14.70
CA PHE A 27 5.50 -7.84 13.52
C PHE A 27 4.23 -8.68 13.38
N MET A 28 3.87 -9.45 14.41
CA MET A 28 2.68 -10.29 14.39
C MET A 28 1.39 -9.49 14.17
N ARG A 29 1.31 -8.25 14.70
CA ARG A 29 0.15 -7.37 14.56
C ARG A 29 0.03 -6.74 13.17
N HIS A 30 1.14 -6.30 12.58
CA HIS A 30 1.13 -5.41 11.42
C HIS A 30 1.63 -6.03 10.13
N HIS A 31 2.37 -7.15 10.18
CA HIS A 31 3.03 -7.72 9.00
C HIS A 31 2.04 -7.99 7.87
N ALA A 32 0.93 -8.69 8.15
CA ALA A 32 -0.05 -9.02 7.12
C ALA A 32 -0.69 -7.77 6.47
N ARG A 33 -0.83 -6.67 7.22
CA ARG A 33 -1.34 -5.40 6.70
C ARG A 33 -0.31 -4.73 5.80
N ILE A 34 0.95 -4.68 6.23
CA ILE A 34 2.05 -4.09 5.46
C ILE A 34 2.31 -4.89 4.18
N TYR A 35 2.41 -6.22 4.28
CA TYR A 35 2.57 -7.11 3.15
C TYR A 35 1.49 -6.88 2.08
N ARG A 36 0.21 -6.88 2.48
CA ARG A 36 -0.91 -6.68 1.54
C ARG A 36 -0.88 -5.30 0.88
N PHE A 37 -0.49 -4.27 1.62
CA PHE A 37 -0.30 -2.93 1.06
C PHE A 37 0.77 -2.97 -0.03
N VAL A 38 1.97 -3.46 0.32
CA VAL A 38 3.11 -3.49 -0.60
C VAL A 38 2.83 -4.34 -1.83
N ALA A 39 2.26 -5.54 -1.67
CA ALA A 39 1.92 -6.42 -2.78
C ALA A 39 1.00 -5.74 -3.81
N ARG A 40 0.04 -4.91 -3.35
CA ARG A 40 -0.83 -4.14 -4.25
C ARG A 40 -0.14 -2.92 -4.88
N GLN A 41 0.89 -2.37 -4.23
CA GLN A 41 1.68 -1.30 -4.81
C GLN A 41 2.64 -1.83 -5.88
N THR A 42 3.33 -2.94 -5.61
CA THR A 42 4.40 -3.47 -6.46
C THR A 42 3.92 -4.49 -7.51
N GLY A 43 2.76 -5.13 -7.30
CA GLY A 43 2.32 -6.26 -8.11
C GLY A 43 3.23 -7.50 -7.97
N SER A 44 4.06 -7.56 -6.92
CA SER A 44 5.05 -8.63 -6.71
C SER A 44 5.05 -9.10 -5.26
N GLU A 45 4.70 -10.37 -5.06
CA GLU A 45 4.71 -11.02 -3.75
C GLU A 45 6.13 -11.11 -3.17
N MET A 46 7.11 -11.43 -4.00
CA MET A 46 8.53 -11.49 -3.61
C MET A 46 9.00 -10.13 -3.06
N MET A 47 8.74 -9.04 -3.79
CA MET A 47 9.09 -7.70 -3.30
C MET A 47 8.30 -7.35 -2.04
N ALA A 48 7.06 -7.81 -1.91
CA ALA A 48 6.22 -7.52 -0.76
C ALA A 48 6.76 -8.15 0.53
N ASP A 49 7.23 -9.40 0.49
CA ASP A 49 7.85 -10.06 1.65
C ASP A 49 9.14 -9.34 2.06
N ASP A 50 10.02 -9.03 1.11
CA ASP A 50 11.29 -8.36 1.38
C ASP A 50 11.06 -6.98 1.99
N ILE A 51 10.22 -6.16 1.38
CA ILE A 51 9.90 -4.82 1.88
C ILE A 51 9.20 -4.89 3.23
N ALA A 52 8.27 -5.83 3.43
CA ALA A 52 7.59 -5.97 4.73
C ALA A 52 8.59 -6.27 5.84
N ASN A 53 9.58 -7.14 5.61
CA ASN A 53 10.66 -7.39 6.54
C ASN A 53 11.53 -6.15 6.78
N GLU A 54 11.90 -5.43 5.72
CA GLU A 54 12.64 -4.18 5.84
C GLU A 54 11.92 -3.11 6.66
N VAL A 55 10.60 -3.04 6.59
CA VAL A 55 9.81 -2.10 7.41
C VAL A 55 10.02 -2.35 8.89
N PHE A 56 10.12 -3.61 9.33
CA PHE A 56 10.37 -3.93 10.74
C PHE A 56 11.83 -3.73 11.15
N LEU A 57 12.78 -3.86 10.22
CA LEU A 57 14.16 -3.43 10.45
C LEU A 57 14.25 -1.91 10.61
N GLU A 58 13.47 -1.17 9.83
CA GLU A 58 13.42 0.29 9.89
C GLU A 58 12.70 0.77 11.16
N LEU A 59 11.62 0.10 11.56
CA LEU A 59 10.99 0.29 12.86
C LEU A 59 12.02 0.21 14.00
N TRP A 60 12.89 -0.81 14.00
CA TRP A 60 13.92 -0.94 15.03
C TRP A 60 14.86 0.27 15.07
N LYS A 61 15.28 0.75 13.89
CA LYS A 61 16.21 1.89 13.78
C LYS A 61 15.56 3.23 14.13
N GLN A 62 14.31 3.42 13.72
CA GLN A 62 13.62 4.71 13.83
C GLN A 62 12.75 4.83 15.10
N ALA A 63 12.49 3.74 15.83
CA ALA A 63 11.67 3.76 17.05
C ALA A 63 12.07 4.86 18.06
N PRO A 64 13.37 5.16 18.31
CA PRO A 64 13.74 6.26 19.20
C PRO A 64 13.24 7.65 18.76
N GLY A 65 13.00 7.85 17.47
CA GLY A 65 12.49 9.10 16.90
C GLY A 65 10.97 9.15 16.73
N PHE A 66 10.24 8.11 17.13
CA PHE A 66 8.79 8.09 17.00
C PHE A 66 8.13 8.97 18.07
N GLU A 67 7.59 10.10 17.64
CA GLU A 67 6.97 11.09 18.54
C GLU A 67 5.47 10.81 18.85
N GLY A 68 4.86 9.81 18.21
CA GLY A 68 3.43 9.52 18.37
C GLY A 68 2.50 10.58 17.77
N ARG A 69 2.95 11.28 16.71
CA ARG A 69 2.12 12.24 15.94
C ARG A 69 1.06 11.57 15.06
N SER A 70 1.21 10.28 14.80
CA SER A 70 0.27 9.44 14.06
C SER A 70 0.15 8.07 14.74
N GLU A 71 -0.86 7.28 14.35
CA GLU A 71 -0.95 5.89 14.76
C GLU A 71 0.26 5.10 14.25
N VAL A 72 0.73 4.11 15.03
CA VAL A 72 1.89 3.29 14.66
C VAL A 72 1.65 2.60 13.31
N SER A 73 0.41 2.17 13.03
CA SER A 73 0.09 1.57 11.74
C SER A 73 0.23 2.54 10.56
N THR A 74 -0.10 3.81 10.75
CA THR A 74 0.00 4.86 9.73
C THR A 74 1.47 5.16 9.46
N TRP A 75 2.27 5.28 10.52
CA TRP A 75 3.70 5.47 10.41
C TRP A 75 4.39 4.30 9.68
N LEU A 76 4.07 3.04 10.04
CA LEU A 76 4.59 1.85 9.37
C LEU A 76 4.19 1.78 7.88
N LEU A 77 2.96 2.16 7.53
CA LEU A 77 2.52 2.25 6.13
C LEU A 77 3.29 3.33 5.36
N GLY A 78 3.64 4.45 5.99
CA GLY A 78 4.51 5.48 5.41
C GLY A 78 5.91 4.94 5.08
N ILE A 79 6.53 4.20 6.02
CA ILE A 79 7.80 3.52 5.78
C ILE A 79 7.66 2.52 4.63
N ALA A 80 6.62 1.69 4.64
CA ALA A 80 6.37 0.68 3.61
C ALA A 80 6.21 1.33 2.22
N ARG A 81 5.51 2.45 2.14
CA ARG A 81 5.32 3.22 0.91
C ARG A 81 6.64 3.75 0.37
N PHE A 82 7.46 4.36 1.22
CA PHE A 82 8.79 4.84 0.82
C PHE A 82 9.63 3.70 0.25
N LYS A 83 9.70 2.57 0.95
CA LYS A 83 10.43 1.38 0.52
C LYS A 83 9.92 0.81 -0.80
N ALA A 84 8.61 0.69 -0.98
CA ALA A 84 8.01 0.23 -2.23
C ALA A 84 8.39 1.12 -3.42
N LEU A 85 8.31 2.44 -3.27
CA LEU A 85 8.73 3.39 -4.32
C LEU A 85 10.21 3.29 -4.63
N SER A 86 11.06 3.21 -3.60
CA SER A 86 12.51 3.05 -3.78
C SER A 86 12.85 1.77 -4.55
N SER A 87 12.22 0.65 -4.21
CA SER A 87 12.46 -0.63 -4.88
C SER A 87 11.94 -0.65 -6.32
N LEU A 88 10.78 -0.04 -6.59
CA LEU A 88 10.26 0.09 -7.97
C LEU A 88 11.14 0.99 -8.84
N ARG A 89 11.65 2.10 -8.28
CA ARG A 89 12.58 2.98 -8.99
C ARG A 89 13.89 2.27 -9.31
N LYS A 90 14.48 1.58 -8.33
CA LYS A 90 15.71 0.81 -8.53
C LYS A 90 15.51 -0.26 -9.61
N LYS A 91 14.40 -1.01 -9.55
CA LYS A 91 14.07 -1.97 -10.59
C LYS A 91 14.02 -1.29 -11.97
N LYS A 92 13.36 -0.14 -12.10
CA LYS A 92 13.34 0.58 -13.38
C LYS A 92 14.75 0.99 -13.85
N GLU A 93 15.62 1.42 -12.95
CA GLU A 93 17.02 1.76 -13.25
C GLU A 93 17.81 0.51 -13.70
N ASP A 94 17.70 -0.62 -12.99
CA ASP A 94 18.34 -1.90 -13.36
C ASP A 94 17.90 -2.36 -14.77
N TRP A 95 16.62 -2.19 -15.11
CA TRP A 95 16.10 -2.51 -16.45
C TRP A 95 16.65 -1.56 -17.53
N ILE A 96 16.80 -0.27 -17.23
CA ILE A 96 17.38 0.71 -18.18
C ILE A 96 18.87 0.41 -18.40
N ASP A 97 19.61 0.05 -17.34
CA ASP A 97 21.02 -0.32 -17.43
C ASP A 97 21.22 -1.66 -18.19
N ASP A 98 20.27 -2.60 -18.12
CA ASP A 98 20.26 -3.83 -18.94
C ASP A 98 19.81 -3.58 -20.40
N ASP A 99 18.99 -2.56 -20.66
CA ASP A 99 18.40 -2.23 -21.97
C ASP A 99 19.37 -1.48 -22.92
N ASP A 100 20.56 -1.08 -22.44
CA ASP A 100 21.70 -0.80 -23.33
C ASP A 100 22.19 -2.06 -24.09
N ALA A 101 21.57 -3.24 -23.85
CA ALA A 101 21.78 -4.47 -24.61
C ALA A 101 20.52 -5.13 -25.22
N ALA A 102 19.26 -4.72 -24.96
CA ALA A 102 18.11 -5.35 -25.62
C ALA A 102 16.76 -4.64 -25.43
N GLN A 103 16.28 -4.02 -26.54
CA GLN A 103 14.95 -3.43 -26.76
C GLN A 103 13.82 -3.85 -25.79
N VAL A 104 13.28 -2.83 -25.11
CA VAL A 104 11.98 -2.75 -24.43
C VAL A 104 10.84 -3.51 -25.14
N PRO A 105 10.12 -4.40 -24.43
CA PRO A 105 8.73 -4.71 -24.75
C PRO A 105 7.78 -3.81 -23.94
N ASP A 106 7.00 -3.02 -24.67
CA ASP A 106 5.81 -2.33 -24.16
C ASP A 106 4.77 -3.38 -23.75
N SER A 107 4.51 -3.52 -22.46
CA SER A 107 3.43 -4.39 -21.94
C SER A 107 2.15 -3.57 -21.77
N ALA A 108 1.60 -3.13 -22.89
CA ALA A 108 0.19 -2.80 -23.00
C ALA A 108 -0.60 -4.11 -23.21
N ASP A 109 -0.77 -4.90 -22.15
CA ASP A 109 -1.71 -6.02 -22.18
C ASP A 109 -3.14 -5.47 -22.15
N THR A 110 -3.74 -5.32 -23.32
CA THR A 110 -5.19 -5.22 -23.49
C THR A 110 -5.85 -6.51 -23.03
N PRO A 111 -6.81 -6.48 -22.08
CA PRO A 111 -7.54 -7.69 -21.73
C PRO A 111 -8.59 -8.01 -22.81
N GLU A 112 -8.44 -9.18 -23.44
CA GLU A 112 -9.47 -9.83 -24.23
C GLU A 112 -10.74 -10.04 -23.41
N VAL A 113 -11.89 -9.76 -24.03
CA VAL A 113 -13.22 -9.85 -23.43
C VAL A 113 -13.66 -11.31 -23.38
N VAL A 114 -13.42 -11.99 -22.25
CA VAL A 114 -14.03 -13.29 -21.95
C VAL A 114 -15.28 -13.07 -21.12
N THR A 115 -16.44 -13.05 -21.79
CA THR A 115 -17.76 -12.95 -21.15
C THR A 115 -18.17 -14.31 -20.57
N MET A 116 -17.63 -14.64 -19.40
CA MET A 116 -18.36 -15.39 -18.38
C MET A 116 -18.90 -14.36 -17.37
N LYS A 117 -19.97 -14.67 -16.61
CA LYS A 117 -20.44 -13.77 -15.54
C LYS A 117 -19.32 -13.64 -14.50
N GLU A 118 -18.43 -12.67 -14.69
CA GLU A 118 -17.39 -12.33 -13.72
C GLU A 118 -18.08 -11.97 -12.40
N ASP A 119 -17.54 -12.47 -11.30
CA ASP A 119 -17.93 -11.99 -9.98
C ASP A 119 -17.70 -10.47 -9.94
N LYS A 120 -18.70 -9.69 -9.49
CA LYS A 120 -18.59 -8.23 -9.33
C LYS A 120 -17.33 -7.84 -8.56
N ALA A 121 -16.91 -8.66 -7.58
CA ALA A 121 -15.69 -8.44 -6.83
C ALA A 121 -14.41 -8.58 -7.68
N ALA A 122 -14.38 -9.55 -8.61
CA ALA A 122 -13.27 -9.75 -9.53
C ALA A 122 -13.19 -8.61 -10.57
N ALA A 123 -14.35 -8.21 -11.12
CA ALA A 123 -14.42 -7.05 -12.02
C ALA A 123 -13.96 -5.76 -11.33
N LEU A 124 -14.38 -5.55 -10.08
CA LEU A 124 -13.96 -4.40 -9.29
C LEU A 124 -12.45 -4.37 -9.05
N ARG A 125 -11.85 -5.53 -8.74
CA ARG A 125 -10.41 -5.65 -8.57
C ARG A 125 -9.67 -5.26 -9.84
N ARG A 126 -10.09 -5.80 -11.00
CA ARG A 126 -9.52 -5.42 -12.30
C ARG A 126 -9.59 -3.92 -12.55
N PHE A 127 -10.73 -3.27 -12.25
CA PHE A 127 -10.86 -1.83 -12.44
C PHE A 127 -9.99 -1.01 -11.48
N ILE A 128 -9.80 -1.47 -10.24
CA ILE A 128 -8.86 -0.85 -9.29
C ILE A 128 -7.43 -1.01 -9.78
N ASP A 129 -7.06 -2.18 -10.30
CA ASP A 129 -5.71 -2.45 -10.80
C ASP A 129 -5.37 -1.61 -12.04
N ALA A 130 -6.38 -1.30 -12.87
CA ALA A 130 -6.28 -0.43 -14.04
C ALA A 130 -6.27 1.08 -13.71
N LEU A 131 -6.46 1.48 -12.45
CA LEU A 131 -6.30 2.88 -12.06
C LEU A 131 -4.82 3.28 -12.13
N ALA A 132 -4.58 4.56 -12.45
CA ALA A 132 -3.26 5.16 -12.25
C ALA A 132 -2.81 4.96 -10.79
N GLU A 133 -1.51 4.72 -10.58
CA GLU A 133 -0.95 4.36 -9.28
C GLU A 133 -1.45 5.28 -8.16
N GLU A 134 -1.38 6.60 -8.35
CA GLU A 134 -1.81 7.58 -7.36
C GLU A 134 -3.29 7.47 -6.95
N HIS A 135 -4.16 7.03 -7.86
CA HIS A 135 -5.58 6.78 -7.59
C HIS A 135 -5.77 5.42 -6.90
N ARG A 136 -5.07 4.39 -7.37
CA ARG A 136 -5.09 3.05 -6.77
C ARG A 136 -4.62 3.10 -5.32
N THR A 137 -3.53 3.81 -5.01
CA THR A 137 -2.98 3.91 -3.66
C THR A 137 -3.94 4.58 -2.67
N VAL A 138 -4.63 5.67 -3.06
CA VAL A 138 -5.60 6.31 -2.15
C VAL A 138 -6.84 5.45 -1.90
N ILE A 139 -7.28 4.67 -2.90
CA ILE A 139 -8.36 3.69 -2.73
C ILE A 139 -7.90 2.55 -1.83
N ASP A 140 -6.67 2.06 -2.02
CA ASP A 140 -6.10 0.99 -1.21
C ASP A 140 -6.05 1.38 0.28
N LEU A 141 -5.45 2.53 0.58
CA LEU A 141 -5.33 3.02 1.94
C LEU A 141 -6.69 3.29 2.60
N ALA A 142 -7.64 3.87 1.86
CA ALA A 142 -8.96 4.17 2.39
C ALA A 142 -9.78 2.91 2.69
N TYR A 143 -9.86 1.97 1.74
CA TYR A 143 -10.84 0.88 1.82
C TYR A 143 -10.25 -0.44 2.33
N TYR A 144 -8.99 -0.74 2.04
CA TYR A 144 -8.35 -1.97 2.53
C TYR A 144 -7.57 -1.76 3.83
N HIS A 145 -7.13 -0.52 4.08
CA HIS A 145 -6.41 -0.17 5.30
C HIS A 145 -7.19 0.74 6.24
N GLY A 146 -8.41 1.14 5.89
CA GLY A 146 -9.30 1.92 6.76
C GLY A 146 -8.71 3.27 7.20
N GLN A 147 -7.77 3.82 6.43
CA GLN A 147 -7.13 5.09 6.76
C GLN A 147 -8.08 6.25 6.45
N SER A 148 -8.15 7.20 7.37
CA SER A 148 -8.80 8.48 7.15
C SER A 148 -8.07 9.30 6.10
N VAL A 149 -8.75 10.30 5.53
CA VAL A 149 -8.15 11.20 4.52
C VAL A 149 -6.88 11.90 5.06
N THR A 150 -6.87 12.21 6.35
CA THR A 150 -5.70 12.81 7.02
C THR A 150 -4.54 11.83 7.10
N GLU A 151 -4.76 10.62 7.61
CA GLU A 151 -3.74 9.57 7.69
C GLU A 151 -3.20 9.18 6.30
N ILE A 152 -4.05 9.16 5.27
CA ILE A 152 -3.60 8.94 3.89
C ILE A 152 -2.63 10.05 3.46
N GLY A 153 -2.92 11.31 3.81
CA GLY A 153 -2.03 12.43 3.56
C GLY A 153 -0.67 12.25 4.23
N GLU A 154 -0.66 11.75 5.47
CA GLU A 154 0.56 11.43 6.22
C GLU A 154 1.36 10.29 5.58
N VAL A 155 0.71 9.17 5.24
CA VAL A 155 1.36 8.02 4.57
C VAL A 155 1.97 8.42 3.23
N LEU A 156 1.29 9.29 2.48
CA LEU A 156 1.70 9.66 1.13
C LEU A 156 2.61 10.90 1.09
N GLY A 157 2.71 11.66 2.17
CA GLY A 157 3.44 12.93 2.21
C GLY A 157 2.80 14.02 1.33
N ILE A 158 1.46 14.04 1.23
CA ILE A 158 0.72 14.98 0.36
C ILE A 158 -0.38 15.73 1.14
N PRO A 159 -0.80 16.92 0.67
CA PRO A 159 -1.90 17.65 1.30
C PRO A 159 -3.22 16.88 1.31
N VAL A 160 -4.01 17.04 2.37
CA VAL A 160 -5.37 16.47 2.51
C VAL A 160 -6.28 16.82 1.32
N ALA A 161 -6.15 18.03 0.77
CA ALA A 161 -6.88 18.45 -0.42
C ALA A 161 -6.54 17.56 -1.65
N THR A 162 -5.26 17.22 -1.83
CA THR A 162 -4.80 16.34 -2.90
C THR A 162 -5.35 14.92 -2.72
N VAL A 163 -5.40 14.41 -1.48
CA VAL A 163 -6.03 13.12 -1.18
C VAL A 163 -7.49 13.13 -1.62
N LYS A 164 -8.27 14.14 -1.22
CA LYS A 164 -9.70 14.26 -1.58
C LYS A 164 -9.89 14.28 -3.10
N THR A 165 -9.09 15.07 -3.81
CA THR A 165 -9.15 15.17 -5.28
C THR A 165 -8.82 13.83 -5.93
N ARG A 166 -7.76 13.13 -5.51
CA ARG A 166 -7.41 11.79 -6.02
C ARG A 166 -8.52 10.78 -5.75
N MET A 167 -9.09 10.77 -4.55
CA MET A 167 -10.21 9.89 -4.21
C MET A 167 -11.45 10.17 -5.07
N PHE A 168 -11.77 11.44 -5.31
CA PHE A 168 -12.88 11.82 -6.18
C PHE A 168 -12.71 11.28 -7.60
N TYR A 169 -11.56 11.52 -8.23
CA TYR A 169 -11.31 11.04 -9.59
C TYR A 169 -11.21 9.51 -9.67
N ALA A 170 -10.62 8.86 -8.66
CA ALA A 170 -10.58 7.41 -8.57
C ALA A 170 -12.01 6.81 -8.53
N ARG A 171 -12.87 7.31 -7.65
CA ARG A 171 -14.28 6.86 -7.54
C ARG A 171 -15.07 7.12 -8.82
N LYS A 172 -14.86 8.28 -9.45
CA LYS A 172 -15.51 8.62 -10.73
C LYS A 172 -15.14 7.60 -11.81
N LYS A 173 -13.85 7.31 -11.98
CA LYS A 173 -13.38 6.32 -12.96
C LYS A 173 -13.91 4.91 -12.68
N LEU A 174 -13.90 4.49 -11.41
CA LEU A 174 -14.46 3.19 -11.03
C LEU A 174 -15.96 3.10 -11.30
N GLY A 175 -16.71 4.17 -11.03
CA GLY A 175 -18.14 4.24 -11.31
C GLY A 175 -18.45 4.17 -12.81
N GLU A 176 -17.69 4.89 -13.64
CA GLU A 176 -17.81 4.83 -15.10
C GLU A 176 -17.50 3.43 -15.65
N ALA A 177 -16.43 2.78 -15.15
CA ALA A 177 -16.03 1.44 -15.57
C ALA A 177 -17.06 0.35 -15.17
N LEU A 178 -17.58 0.42 -13.93
CA LEU A 178 -18.62 -0.49 -13.46
C LEU A 178 -19.91 -0.35 -14.28
N LYS A 179 -20.31 0.88 -14.58
CA LYS A 179 -21.49 1.16 -15.41
C LYS A 179 -21.32 0.61 -16.82
N ALA A 180 -20.15 0.81 -17.43
CA ALA A 180 -19.84 0.29 -18.76
C ALA A 180 -19.89 -1.25 -18.80
N ALA A 181 -19.51 -1.91 -17.71
CA ALA A 181 -19.57 -3.37 -17.56
C ALA A 181 -20.95 -3.91 -17.12
N GLY A 182 -21.99 -3.07 -17.09
CA GLY A 182 -23.36 -3.51 -16.79
C GLY A 182 -23.65 -3.74 -15.30
N TYR A 183 -22.74 -3.34 -14.40
CA TYR A 183 -23.00 -3.36 -12.96
C TYR A 183 -23.74 -2.08 -12.56
N ASP A 184 -25.07 -2.14 -12.43
CA ASP A 184 -25.83 -1.04 -11.86
C ASP A 184 -25.78 -1.07 -10.31
N ARG A 185 -25.77 0.12 -9.70
CA ARG A 185 -25.41 0.46 -8.30
C ARG A 185 -23.91 0.54 -8.00
N GLY A 186 -23.45 1.80 -8.06
CA GLY A 186 -23.07 2.56 -6.87
C GLY A 186 -21.89 2.01 -6.08
N TRP A 187 -20.72 2.56 -6.35
CA TRP A 187 -19.62 2.55 -5.38
C TRP A 187 -20.10 3.26 -4.09
N PRO A 188 -19.88 2.69 -2.89
CA PRO A 188 -20.31 3.32 -1.62
C PRO A 188 -19.62 4.66 -1.36
#